data_AF-A4EAJ4-F1
#
_entry.id   AF-A4EAJ4-F1
#
_cell.length_a   1.000
_cell.length_b   1.000
_cell.length_c   1.000
_cell.angle_alpha   90.00
_cell.angle_beta   90.00
_cell.angle_gamma   90.00
#
_symmetry.space_group_name_H-M   'P 1'
#
loop_
_entity.id
_entity.type
_entity.pdbx_description
1 polymer ?
#
loop_
_entity_poly.entity_id
_entity_poly.type
_entity_poly.pdbx_seq_one_letter_code
_entity_poly.pdbx_strand_id
1 'polypeptide(L)'
;MSHVDGSKYLDELSIPGTHDSGTCSVDNDTEPQTSLAKCQQDYIPTQLLEGIRYFDIRLGKNDDKGDPGIDHGICYLLKKDGGYMQLSNVIGYFKTFLNEHPSEALIMLVSRGNDEATDESVTTAFANVMGNNSDLFYTSSHVPTLNEVRGKIVLLRRFRLAGDSVDGHTWGLDLTEWDDKIKAHSGKSMCLVKYEQGFEAAGNTGDKEPYSTAVYAQDHYDCTGSSKIDWVDMALKAASEFERSTVDITAADGTTVQATERCWFINYTSCTQNNPFTAARVVNEHLYKSSYINNTGVEGTKENCRKHIGIIASDFVDAALARSIYQRNYDTEHKQATSCYLPARMRMTYGDSLSDASLQDGKTVGEGHFRLVDSSNVLNVAASGHTFAIEYVDVDALGNETVTGLQGSVPIDIDPRALTPHFEGLEGLKAGEDVRAKIAASLEGKLETDACTAQLEFVHDANGAPGTAMAEGEAFAAGTYWVRAKGLLGDAAKNYTLATDGAASFTVTTSGNAGATDTGDGNGNGTNAGGADKNDKGNKRKGSGEKLAGTGDNSGIAAGLAAAAVATTVAGAAMLASDRENNEGASE
;
A
#
# COMPACT_ATOMS: atom_id res chain seq x y z
N MET A 1 18.99 -5.14 4.07
CA MET A 1 20.18 -5.76 4.69
C MET A 1 21.52 -5.26 4.13
N SER A 2 21.55 -4.53 3.00
CA SER A 2 22.75 -3.85 2.47
C SER A 2 23.58 -3.03 3.48
N HIS A 3 22.92 -2.39 4.44
CA HIS A 3 23.55 -1.52 5.45
C HIS A 3 23.98 -2.22 6.73
N VAL A 4 23.81 -3.54 6.80
CA VAL A 4 24.21 -4.36 7.95
C VAL A 4 25.59 -4.94 7.67
N ASP A 5 26.49 -4.90 8.64
CA ASP A 5 27.79 -5.57 8.55
C ASP A 5 27.59 -7.05 8.22
N GLY A 6 28.26 -7.52 7.17
CA GLY A 6 28.19 -8.89 6.70
C GLY A 6 28.74 -9.91 7.69
N SER A 7 29.55 -9.49 8.68
CA SER A 7 30.06 -10.36 9.74
C SER A 7 29.01 -10.72 10.80
N LYS A 8 27.91 -9.96 10.90
CA LYS A 8 26.82 -10.26 11.84
C LYS A 8 26.13 -11.57 11.47
N TYR A 9 25.78 -12.34 12.48
CA TYR A 9 24.93 -13.52 12.35
C TYR A 9 23.47 -13.13 12.14
N LEU A 10 22.72 -13.96 11.42
CA LEU A 10 21.30 -13.68 11.23
C LEU A 10 20.51 -13.68 12.55
N ASP A 11 20.94 -14.44 13.57
CA ASP A 11 20.35 -14.39 14.91
C ASP A 11 20.60 -13.06 15.66
N GLU A 12 21.51 -12.22 15.17
CA GLU A 12 21.76 -10.90 15.74
C GLU A 12 20.82 -9.83 15.16
N LEU A 13 20.05 -10.16 14.12
CA LEU A 13 19.17 -9.24 13.41
C LEU A 13 17.72 -9.40 13.87
N SER A 14 17.03 -8.28 14.07
CA SER A 14 15.58 -8.26 14.19
C SER A 14 14.95 -8.26 12.80
N ILE A 15 14.19 -9.30 12.49
CA ILE A 15 13.73 -9.58 11.13
C ILE A 15 12.20 -9.55 11.08
N PRO A 16 11.57 -8.67 10.27
CA PRO A 16 10.14 -8.77 10.05
C PRO A 16 9.82 -9.96 9.15
N GLY A 17 8.77 -10.67 9.53
CA GLY A 17 8.29 -11.87 8.87
C GLY A 17 6.78 -11.89 8.71
N THR A 18 6.31 -12.78 7.86
CA THR A 18 4.89 -13.00 7.58
C THR A 18 4.49 -14.42 7.93
N HIS A 19 3.39 -14.56 8.67
CA HIS A 19 2.70 -15.84 8.89
C HIS A 19 1.84 -16.18 7.68
N ASP A 20 1.83 -17.44 7.23
CA ASP A 20 1.09 -17.90 6.05
C ASP A 20 1.20 -16.92 4.86
N SER A 21 2.44 -16.68 4.42
CA SER A 21 2.83 -15.52 3.59
C SER A 21 2.11 -15.41 2.25
N GLY A 22 1.60 -16.53 1.72
CA GLY A 22 0.90 -16.57 0.43
C GLY A 22 -0.57 -16.13 0.50
N THR A 23 -1.12 -15.84 1.67
CA THR A 23 -2.58 -15.72 1.90
C THR A 23 -3.20 -14.36 1.54
N CYS A 24 -2.55 -13.56 0.70
CA CYS A 24 -3.13 -12.32 0.15
C CYS A 24 -4.40 -12.59 -0.66
N SER A 25 -4.38 -13.66 -1.45
CA SER A 25 -5.52 -14.11 -2.24
C SER A 25 -5.76 -15.59 -2.02
N VAL A 26 -7.00 -15.91 -1.66
CA VAL A 26 -7.44 -17.24 -1.22
C VAL A 26 -8.61 -17.64 -2.11
N ASP A 27 -8.62 -18.88 -2.58
CA ASP A 27 -9.70 -19.39 -3.43
C ASP A 27 -11.05 -19.37 -2.70
N ASN A 28 -12.11 -18.96 -3.41
CA ASN A 28 -13.46 -18.76 -2.90
C ASN A 28 -13.58 -17.81 -1.70
N ASP A 29 -12.67 -16.84 -1.59
CA ASP A 29 -12.65 -15.88 -0.50
C ASP A 29 -12.38 -14.45 -1.00
N THR A 30 -12.96 -13.45 -0.34
CA THR A 30 -13.03 -12.07 -0.84
C THR A 30 -12.50 -11.08 0.18
N GLU A 31 -13.17 -10.90 1.32
CA GLU A 31 -12.86 -9.81 2.26
C GLU A 31 -12.12 -10.26 3.53
N PRO A 32 -11.00 -9.62 3.92
CA PRO A 32 -10.23 -9.97 5.12
C PRO A 32 -11.04 -9.99 6.43
N GLN A 33 -12.06 -9.13 6.55
CA GLN A 33 -12.88 -9.00 7.76
C GLN A 33 -13.76 -10.24 8.00
N THR A 34 -14.03 -11.02 6.97
CA THR A 34 -14.86 -12.24 7.04
C THR A 34 -14.09 -13.52 6.78
N SER A 35 -12.87 -13.41 6.26
CA SER A 35 -12.00 -14.54 5.97
C SER A 35 -11.48 -15.23 7.23
N LEU A 36 -11.42 -16.57 7.21
CA LEU A 36 -10.72 -17.37 8.22
C LEU A 36 -9.33 -17.84 7.77
N ALA A 37 -8.94 -17.55 6.52
CA ALA A 37 -7.71 -18.04 5.91
C ALA A 37 -6.76 -16.93 5.44
N LYS A 38 -7.25 -15.71 5.20
CA LYS A 38 -6.40 -14.57 4.83
C LYS A 38 -5.64 -14.05 6.04
N CYS A 39 -4.32 -14.13 5.96
CA CYS A 39 -3.39 -13.61 6.95
C CYS A 39 -2.59 -12.42 6.41
N GLN A 40 -2.60 -12.16 5.10
CA GLN A 40 -1.83 -11.09 4.47
C GLN A 40 -2.70 -10.21 3.58
N GLN A 41 -2.32 -8.95 3.40
CA GLN A 41 -2.96 -8.02 2.45
C GLN A 41 -2.16 -7.84 1.15
N ASP A 42 -0.87 -8.18 1.19
CA ASP A 42 0.08 -7.99 0.09
C ASP A 42 0.60 -9.32 -0.44
N TYR A 43 0.82 -9.42 -1.76
CA TYR A 43 1.46 -10.59 -2.35
C TYR A 43 2.95 -10.63 -1.98
N ILE A 44 3.56 -11.83 -1.96
CA ILE A 44 4.98 -12.03 -1.62
C ILE A 44 5.95 -11.04 -2.32
N PRO A 45 5.82 -10.72 -3.63
CA PRO A 45 6.66 -9.69 -4.24
C PRO A 45 6.58 -8.31 -3.58
N THR A 46 5.39 -7.89 -3.15
CA THR A 46 5.21 -6.62 -2.43
C THR A 46 5.80 -6.71 -1.02
N GLN A 47 5.55 -7.81 -0.29
CA GLN A 47 6.11 -8.04 1.05
C GLN A 47 7.65 -7.93 1.05
N LEU A 48 8.32 -8.45 0.01
CA LEU A 48 9.77 -8.32 -0.18
C LEU A 48 10.21 -6.85 -0.26
N LEU A 49 9.46 -6.00 -0.97
CA LEU A 49 9.74 -4.57 -1.09
C LEU A 49 9.47 -3.80 0.20
N GLU A 50 8.54 -4.26 1.04
CA GLU A 50 8.23 -3.69 2.36
C GLU A 50 9.29 -4.01 3.42
N GLY A 51 10.23 -4.91 3.10
CA GLY A 51 11.34 -5.27 3.97
C GLY A 51 11.17 -6.60 4.70
N ILE A 52 10.12 -7.38 4.39
CA ILE A 52 9.93 -8.74 4.93
C ILE A 52 11.06 -9.65 4.45
N ARG A 53 11.69 -10.38 5.38
CA ARG A 53 12.80 -11.31 5.08
C ARG A 53 12.60 -12.70 5.68
N TYR A 54 11.56 -12.92 6.46
CA TYR A 54 11.14 -14.24 6.94
C TYR A 54 9.76 -14.59 6.37
N PHE A 55 9.64 -15.76 5.75
CA PHE A 55 8.41 -16.19 5.10
C PHE A 55 8.02 -17.58 5.61
N ASP A 56 6.84 -17.68 6.24
CA ASP A 56 6.17 -18.95 6.51
C ASP A 56 5.40 -19.39 5.25
N ILE A 57 5.78 -20.53 4.68
CA ILE A 57 5.23 -21.09 3.44
C ILE A 57 4.70 -22.49 3.73
N ARG A 58 3.40 -22.69 3.50
CA ARG A 58 2.72 -23.96 3.72
C ARG A 58 2.37 -24.62 2.41
N LEU A 59 2.73 -25.89 2.30
CA LEU A 59 2.59 -26.69 1.09
C LEU A 59 1.39 -27.62 1.18
N GLY A 60 0.59 -27.61 0.13
CA GLY A 60 -0.51 -28.52 -0.10
C GLY A 60 -0.20 -29.53 -1.20
N LYS A 61 -1.26 -29.95 -1.89
CA LYS A 61 -1.21 -30.97 -2.93
C LYS A 61 -0.28 -30.61 -4.10
N ASN A 62 0.45 -31.61 -4.60
CA ASN A 62 1.21 -31.53 -5.85
C ASN A 62 0.30 -31.41 -7.07
N ASP A 63 0.73 -30.62 -8.05
CA ASP A 63 0.19 -30.68 -9.40
C ASP A 63 0.70 -31.93 -10.17
N ASP A 64 0.29 -32.07 -11.43
CA ASP A 64 0.68 -33.20 -12.29
C ASP A 64 2.20 -33.27 -12.58
N LYS A 65 2.96 -32.23 -12.25
CA LYS A 65 4.42 -32.14 -12.42
C LYS A 65 5.18 -32.33 -11.11
N GLY A 66 4.48 -32.58 -9.99
CA GLY A 66 5.10 -32.71 -8.68
C GLY A 66 5.47 -31.36 -8.03
N ASP A 67 4.88 -30.26 -8.49
CA ASP A 67 5.05 -28.93 -7.87
C ASP A 67 3.91 -28.67 -6.88
N PRO A 68 4.19 -28.58 -5.56
CA PRO A 68 3.15 -28.40 -4.56
C PRO A 68 2.50 -27.02 -4.66
N GLY A 69 1.17 -27.00 -4.58
CA GLY A 69 0.40 -25.77 -4.34
C GLY A 69 0.73 -25.16 -2.97
N ILE A 70 0.52 -23.86 -2.84
CA ILE A 70 0.53 -23.18 -1.54
C ILE A 70 -0.89 -23.13 -1.00
N ASP A 71 -1.06 -23.45 0.27
CA ASP A 71 -2.36 -23.54 0.93
C ASP A 71 -2.36 -22.91 2.33
N HIS A 72 -3.56 -22.79 2.88
CA HIS A 72 -3.80 -22.57 4.30
C HIS A 72 -4.96 -23.49 4.72
N GLY A 73 -4.60 -24.65 5.26
CA GLY A 73 -5.58 -25.71 5.54
C GLY A 73 -6.23 -26.23 4.25
N ILE A 74 -7.54 -26.09 4.14
CA ILE A 74 -8.30 -26.55 2.97
C ILE A 74 -8.34 -25.52 1.83
N CYS A 75 -7.77 -24.33 2.03
CA CYS A 75 -7.86 -23.22 1.11
C CYS A 75 -6.60 -23.11 0.26
N TYR A 76 -6.72 -23.20 -1.06
CA TYR A 76 -5.61 -22.95 -1.98
C TYR A 76 -5.41 -21.45 -2.22
N LEU A 77 -4.16 -21.06 -2.40
CA LEU A 77 -3.78 -19.65 -2.54
C LEU A 77 -3.59 -19.28 -4.01
N LEU A 78 -3.92 -18.03 -4.34
CA LEU A 78 -3.88 -17.52 -5.70
C LEU A 78 -2.74 -16.51 -5.87
N LYS A 79 -2.15 -16.50 -7.06
CA LYS A 79 -1.29 -15.43 -7.54
C LYS A 79 -2.13 -14.21 -7.92
N LYS A 80 -1.44 -13.09 -8.14
CA LYS A 80 -2.05 -11.84 -8.60
C LYS A 80 -2.79 -11.95 -9.94
N ASP A 81 -2.39 -12.89 -10.80
CA ASP A 81 -3.04 -13.16 -12.08
C ASP A 81 -4.28 -14.09 -11.98
N GLY A 82 -4.65 -14.49 -10.75
CA GLY A 82 -5.80 -15.35 -10.47
C GLY A 82 -5.53 -16.86 -10.58
N GLY A 83 -4.33 -17.29 -10.99
CA GLY A 83 -3.97 -18.71 -11.02
C GLY A 83 -3.50 -19.22 -9.65
N TYR A 84 -3.65 -20.53 -9.39
CA TYR A 84 -3.12 -21.16 -8.18
C TYR A 84 -1.61 -20.94 -8.04
N MET A 85 -1.19 -20.61 -6.82
CA MET A 85 0.21 -20.41 -6.47
C MET A 85 0.86 -21.76 -6.14
N GLN A 86 2.03 -22.00 -6.71
CA GLN A 86 2.85 -23.19 -6.46
C GLN A 86 4.19 -22.80 -5.84
N LEU A 87 4.90 -23.77 -5.27
CA LEU A 87 6.26 -23.59 -4.72
C LEU A 87 7.20 -22.98 -5.75
N SER A 88 7.20 -23.44 -7.00
CA SER A 88 8.05 -22.85 -8.04
C SER A 88 7.82 -21.35 -8.25
N ASN A 89 6.60 -20.86 -8.04
CA ASN A 89 6.30 -19.42 -8.14
C ASN A 89 6.94 -18.65 -7.00
N VAL A 90 6.83 -19.15 -5.76
CA VAL A 90 7.44 -18.55 -4.57
C VAL A 90 8.96 -18.46 -4.74
N ILE A 91 9.59 -19.57 -5.16
CA ILE A 91 11.03 -19.61 -5.44
C ILE A 91 11.40 -18.66 -6.58
N GLY A 92 10.55 -18.53 -7.61
CA GLY A 92 10.73 -17.56 -8.68
C GLY A 92 10.73 -16.10 -8.18
N TYR A 93 9.82 -15.75 -7.26
CA TYR A 93 9.78 -14.42 -6.65
C TYR A 93 11.05 -14.14 -5.83
N PHE A 94 11.45 -15.10 -4.99
CA PHE A 94 12.66 -14.99 -4.17
C PHE A 94 13.92 -14.86 -5.01
N LYS A 95 14.06 -15.69 -6.05
CA LYS A 95 15.21 -15.64 -6.96
C LYS A 95 15.28 -14.31 -7.71
N THR A 96 14.15 -13.81 -8.20
CA THR A 96 14.09 -12.50 -8.88
C THR A 96 14.55 -11.39 -7.94
N PHE A 97 13.98 -11.34 -6.73
CA PHE A 97 14.33 -10.34 -5.73
C PHE A 97 15.81 -10.41 -5.32
N LEU A 98 16.35 -11.60 -5.05
CA LEU A 98 17.75 -11.78 -4.65
C LEU A 98 18.73 -11.44 -5.79
N ASN A 99 18.35 -11.63 -7.06
CA ASN A 99 19.15 -11.20 -8.19
C ASN A 99 19.18 -9.67 -8.34
N GLU A 100 18.05 -8.99 -8.08
CA GLU A 100 17.94 -7.53 -8.12
C GLU A 100 18.56 -6.86 -6.88
N HIS A 101 18.59 -7.58 -5.76
CA HIS A 101 19.10 -7.13 -4.47
C HIS A 101 20.08 -8.15 -3.87
N PRO A 102 21.27 -8.35 -4.46
CA PRO A 102 22.21 -9.40 -4.05
C PRO A 102 22.79 -9.21 -2.65
N SER A 103 22.58 -8.04 -2.03
CA SER A 103 22.94 -7.80 -0.64
C SER A 103 21.92 -8.35 0.37
N GLU A 104 20.76 -8.82 -0.08
CA GLU A 104 19.71 -9.34 0.80
C GLU A 104 19.85 -10.85 1.01
N ALA A 105 19.24 -11.37 2.06
CA ALA A 105 19.09 -12.79 2.33
C ALA A 105 17.66 -13.05 2.78
N LEU A 106 17.10 -14.21 2.44
CA LEU A 106 15.74 -14.59 2.81
C LEU A 106 15.77 -15.80 3.73
N ILE A 107 14.83 -15.88 4.66
CA ILE A 107 14.58 -17.05 5.50
C ILE A 107 13.23 -17.60 5.09
N MET A 108 13.20 -18.87 4.69
CA MET A 108 11.98 -19.57 4.30
C MET A 108 11.75 -20.71 5.27
N LEU A 109 10.69 -20.60 6.07
CA LEU A 109 10.18 -21.71 6.86
C LEU A 109 9.13 -22.45 6.04
N VAL A 110 9.30 -23.76 5.92
CA VAL A 110 8.46 -24.63 5.11
C VAL A 110 7.76 -25.65 5.98
N SER A 111 6.45 -25.76 5.83
CA SER A 111 5.65 -26.79 6.47
C SER A 111 4.64 -27.39 5.49
N ARG A 112 3.99 -28.48 5.90
CA ARG A 112 2.80 -29.01 5.23
C ARG A 112 1.59 -28.22 5.74
N GLY A 113 0.81 -27.63 4.83
CA GLY A 113 -0.39 -26.87 5.22
C GLY A 113 -1.63 -27.73 5.42
N ASN A 114 -1.64 -28.94 4.86
CA ASN A 114 -2.65 -29.96 5.10
C ASN A 114 -2.06 -31.38 4.93
N ASP A 115 -2.94 -32.38 4.97
CA ASP A 115 -2.56 -33.80 4.81
C ASP A 115 -2.51 -34.27 3.34
N GLU A 116 -2.77 -33.39 2.37
CA GLU A 116 -2.57 -33.70 0.94
C GLU A 116 -1.10 -33.66 0.53
N ALA A 117 -0.30 -32.81 1.18
CA ALA A 117 1.15 -32.86 1.11
C ALA A 117 1.68 -33.98 2.02
N THR A 118 2.52 -34.85 1.47
CA THR A 118 3.22 -35.89 2.26
C THR A 118 4.68 -35.49 2.46
N ASP A 119 5.31 -36.05 3.48
CA ASP A 119 6.74 -35.85 3.73
C ASP A 119 7.58 -36.24 2.49
N GLU A 120 7.19 -37.30 1.78
CA GLU A 120 7.83 -37.73 0.53
C GLU A 120 7.59 -36.76 -0.64
N SER A 121 6.36 -36.25 -0.79
CA SER A 121 6.04 -35.32 -1.88
C SER A 121 6.78 -33.99 -1.71
N VAL A 122 6.85 -33.48 -0.48
CA VAL A 122 7.58 -32.26 -0.14
C VAL A 122 9.09 -32.47 -0.29
N THR A 123 9.64 -33.60 0.18
CA THR A 123 11.05 -33.94 -0.02
C THR A 123 11.40 -33.96 -1.50
N THR A 124 10.61 -34.64 -2.33
CA THR A 124 10.83 -34.71 -3.78
C THR A 124 10.75 -33.34 -4.46
N ALA A 125 9.76 -32.52 -4.08
CA ALA A 125 9.61 -31.17 -4.64
C ALA A 125 10.82 -30.28 -4.33
N PHE A 126 11.32 -30.30 -3.09
CA PHE A 126 12.49 -29.53 -2.71
C PHE A 126 13.79 -30.07 -3.32
N ALA A 127 13.96 -31.39 -3.47
CA ALA A 127 15.09 -31.95 -4.22
C ALA A 127 15.12 -31.40 -5.65
N ASN A 128 13.97 -31.35 -6.32
CA ASN A 128 13.86 -30.77 -7.67
C ASN A 128 14.20 -29.27 -7.69
N VAL A 129 13.69 -28.51 -6.72
CA VAL A 129 13.97 -27.07 -6.61
C VAL A 129 15.45 -26.80 -6.36
N MET A 130 16.08 -27.53 -5.43
CA MET A 130 17.50 -27.38 -5.10
C MET A 130 18.40 -27.86 -6.23
N GLY A 131 18.08 -28.98 -6.89
CA GLY A 131 18.81 -29.47 -8.04
C GLY A 131 18.86 -28.46 -9.20
N ASN A 132 17.76 -27.72 -9.41
CA ASN A 132 17.69 -26.66 -10.42
C ASN A 132 18.30 -25.32 -9.98
N ASN A 133 18.64 -25.17 -8.69
CA ASN A 133 19.11 -23.91 -8.08
C ASN A 133 20.17 -24.17 -7.00
N SER A 134 21.23 -24.91 -7.34
CA SER A 134 22.20 -25.47 -6.37
C SER A 134 22.81 -24.45 -5.40
N ASP A 135 22.99 -23.20 -5.85
CA ASP A 135 23.65 -22.16 -5.06
C ASP A 135 22.65 -21.20 -4.36
N LEU A 136 21.35 -21.36 -4.63
CA LEU A 136 20.31 -20.46 -4.12
C LEU A 136 19.98 -20.74 -2.65
N PHE A 137 20.15 -21.96 -2.18
CA PHE A 137 19.77 -22.35 -0.82
C PHE A 137 20.97 -22.47 0.09
N TYR A 138 20.81 -21.94 1.30
CA TYR A 138 21.64 -22.26 2.45
C TYR A 138 20.91 -23.31 3.28
N THR A 139 21.54 -24.47 3.42
CA THR A 139 20.90 -25.68 3.94
C THR A 139 21.69 -26.34 5.08
N SER A 140 22.58 -25.59 5.72
CA SER A 140 23.27 -26.02 6.95
C SER A 140 22.37 -25.83 8.18
N SER A 141 22.68 -26.58 9.25
CA SER A 141 22.03 -26.44 10.56
C SER A 141 22.58 -25.27 11.39
N HIS A 142 23.78 -24.76 11.10
CA HIS A 142 24.33 -23.64 11.86
C HIS A 142 23.68 -22.31 11.46
N VAL A 143 23.53 -21.41 12.43
CA VAL A 143 23.13 -20.03 12.14
C VAL A 143 24.22 -19.36 11.28
N PRO A 144 23.90 -18.85 10.08
CA PRO A 144 24.88 -18.23 9.21
C PRO A 144 25.14 -16.76 9.59
N THR A 145 26.34 -16.29 9.27
CA THR A 145 26.64 -14.87 9.06
C THR A 145 25.92 -14.36 7.83
N LEU A 146 25.62 -13.06 7.79
CA LEU A 146 24.97 -12.44 6.65
C LEU A 146 25.80 -12.64 5.37
N ASN A 147 27.13 -12.56 5.42
CA ASN A 147 27.99 -12.79 4.26
C ASN A 147 27.88 -14.20 3.66
N GLU A 148 27.59 -15.22 4.46
CA GLU A 148 27.43 -16.59 3.95
C GLU A 148 26.15 -16.76 3.11
N VAL A 149 25.17 -15.89 3.33
CA VAL A 149 23.80 -16.04 2.83
C VAL A 149 23.24 -14.86 2.04
N ARG A 150 24.04 -13.82 1.79
CA ARG A 150 23.70 -12.79 0.79
C ARG A 150 23.44 -13.46 -0.57
N GLY A 151 22.31 -13.13 -1.19
CA GLY A 151 21.84 -13.75 -2.42
C GLY A 151 21.21 -15.13 -2.26
N LYS A 152 21.00 -15.62 -1.02
CA LYS A 152 20.51 -16.98 -0.74
C LYS A 152 19.23 -17.01 0.10
N ILE A 153 18.61 -18.19 0.10
CA ILE A 153 17.46 -18.56 0.93
C ILE A 153 17.94 -19.53 2.01
N VAL A 154 17.85 -19.12 3.28
CA VAL A 154 18.06 -19.99 4.45
C VAL A 154 16.80 -20.83 4.65
N LEU A 155 16.95 -22.16 4.58
CA LEU A 155 15.84 -23.10 4.72
C LEU A 155 15.67 -23.58 6.17
N LEU A 156 14.47 -23.38 6.71
CA LEU A 156 13.99 -24.01 7.94
C LEU A 156 12.84 -24.97 7.58
N ARG A 157 12.88 -26.23 8.03
CA ARG A 157 11.88 -27.22 7.64
C ARG A 157 11.09 -27.79 8.83
N ARG A 158 9.77 -27.87 8.68
CA ARG A 158 8.83 -28.52 9.60
C ARG A 158 8.21 -29.79 9.00
N PHE A 159 8.98 -30.51 8.19
CA PHE A 159 8.60 -31.79 7.60
C PHE A 159 9.75 -32.79 7.71
N ARG A 160 9.41 -34.09 7.76
CA ARG A 160 10.41 -35.16 7.77
C ARG A 160 10.89 -35.44 6.35
N LEU A 161 12.13 -35.90 6.23
CA LEU A 161 12.66 -36.39 4.96
C LEU A 161 12.14 -37.81 4.71
N ALA A 162 11.57 -38.07 3.54
CA ALA A 162 11.06 -39.37 3.15
C ALA A 162 11.19 -39.62 1.63
N GLY A 163 11.18 -40.90 1.25
CA GLY A 163 11.28 -41.36 -0.15
C GLY A 163 12.71 -41.41 -0.69
N ASP A 164 12.84 -41.60 -2.00
CA ASP A 164 14.13 -41.82 -2.66
C ASP A 164 14.97 -40.54 -2.79
N SER A 165 14.37 -39.37 -2.60
CA SER A 165 15.05 -38.07 -2.72
C SER A 165 15.72 -37.61 -1.43
N VAL A 166 15.67 -38.39 -0.35
CA VAL A 166 16.28 -38.03 0.95
C VAL A 166 17.78 -37.81 0.81
N ASP A 167 18.43 -38.71 0.07
CA ASP A 167 19.85 -38.64 -0.22
C ASP A 167 20.10 -37.70 -1.40
N GLY A 168 21.15 -36.87 -1.31
CA GLY A 168 21.60 -36.01 -2.40
C GLY A 168 21.66 -34.53 -2.07
N HIS A 169 21.01 -34.10 -0.98
CA HIS A 169 21.05 -32.72 -0.51
C HIS A 169 21.24 -32.63 1.01
N THR A 170 21.77 -31.51 1.45
CA THR A 170 21.60 -31.01 2.82
C THR A 170 20.26 -30.27 2.89
N TRP A 171 19.51 -30.42 3.99
CA TRP A 171 18.07 -30.09 4.03
C TRP A 171 17.69 -28.91 4.93
N GLY A 172 18.66 -28.07 5.32
CA GLY A 172 18.42 -26.97 6.25
C GLY A 172 18.14 -27.45 7.67
N LEU A 173 17.77 -26.50 8.53
CA LEU A 173 17.56 -26.76 9.94
C LEU A 173 16.25 -27.53 10.17
N ASP A 174 16.35 -28.69 10.83
CA ASP A 174 15.21 -29.54 11.16
C ASP A 174 14.41 -29.03 12.35
N LEU A 175 13.16 -28.64 12.10
CA LEU A 175 12.18 -28.19 13.08
C LEU A 175 10.93 -29.08 13.09
N THR A 176 11.05 -30.36 12.71
CA THR A 176 9.92 -31.31 12.65
C THR A 176 9.20 -31.45 14.01
N GLU A 177 9.91 -31.33 15.13
CA GLU A 177 9.31 -31.45 16.47
C GLU A 177 8.53 -30.19 16.91
N TRP A 178 8.41 -29.16 16.06
CA TRP A 178 7.86 -27.85 16.44
C TRP A 178 6.51 -27.93 17.15
N ASP A 179 5.53 -28.56 16.52
CA ASP A 179 4.17 -28.63 17.05
C ASP A 179 4.09 -29.39 18.37
N ASP A 180 4.82 -30.51 18.49
CA ASP A 180 4.85 -31.32 19.71
C ASP A 180 5.49 -30.55 20.87
N LYS A 181 6.57 -29.80 20.62
CA LYS A 181 7.26 -28.97 21.62
C LYS A 181 6.41 -27.78 22.06
N ILE A 182 5.77 -27.09 21.11
CA ILE A 182 4.88 -25.96 21.41
C ILE A 182 3.68 -26.45 22.23
N LYS A 183 3.05 -27.55 21.83
CA LYS A 183 1.92 -28.16 22.55
C LYS A 183 2.29 -28.60 23.98
N ALA A 184 3.50 -29.09 24.18
CA ALA A 184 4.00 -29.50 25.50
C ALA A 184 4.46 -28.32 26.37
N HIS A 185 4.68 -27.13 25.80
CA HIS A 185 5.16 -25.97 26.53
C HIS A 185 4.04 -25.36 27.38
N SER A 186 4.29 -25.23 28.69
CA SER A 186 3.33 -24.69 29.66
C SER A 186 3.55 -23.22 30.01
N GLY A 187 4.67 -22.62 29.58
CA GLY A 187 4.98 -21.22 29.82
C GLY A 187 4.34 -20.29 28.79
N LYS A 188 4.16 -19.00 29.15
CA LYS A 188 3.70 -17.94 28.24
C LYS A 188 4.82 -17.32 27.38
N SER A 189 6.02 -17.90 27.38
CA SER A 189 7.22 -17.31 26.78
C SER A 189 7.74 -18.20 25.62
N MET A 190 9.00 -18.02 25.24
CA MET A 190 9.66 -18.79 24.21
C MET A 190 9.84 -20.26 24.61
N CYS A 191 9.39 -21.18 23.77
CA CYS A 191 9.66 -22.62 23.88
C CYS A 191 10.98 -22.96 23.18
N LEU A 192 11.87 -23.73 23.81
CA LEU A 192 13.02 -24.33 23.13
C LEU A 192 12.52 -25.45 22.21
N VAL A 193 12.50 -25.16 20.92
CA VAL A 193 11.95 -26.06 19.90
C VAL A 193 13.00 -27.02 19.35
N LYS A 194 14.24 -26.54 19.25
CA LYS A 194 15.36 -27.29 18.70
C LYS A 194 16.65 -26.88 19.40
N TYR A 195 17.50 -27.84 19.67
CA TYR A 195 18.88 -27.63 20.10
C TYR A 195 19.78 -28.62 19.39
N GLU A 196 20.78 -28.13 18.66
CA GLU A 196 21.72 -28.95 17.91
C GLU A 196 23.12 -28.36 17.99
N GLN A 197 24.11 -29.25 18.14
CA GLN A 197 25.51 -28.92 18.23
C GLN A 197 26.29 -29.87 17.32
N GLY A 198 27.39 -29.38 16.76
CA GLY A 198 28.20 -30.20 15.90
C GLY A 198 29.42 -29.48 15.37
N PHE A 199 29.95 -30.06 14.28
CA PHE A 199 31.12 -29.57 13.57
C PHE A 199 30.82 -29.56 12.08
N GLU A 200 30.93 -28.40 11.45
CA GLU A 200 30.66 -28.22 10.03
C GLU A 200 31.83 -27.55 9.32
N ALA A 201 32.01 -27.84 8.04
CA ALA A 201 33.11 -27.29 7.27
C ALA A 201 32.96 -25.76 7.13
N ALA A 202 33.95 -25.01 7.57
CA ALA A 202 33.98 -23.57 7.41
C ALA A 202 34.64 -23.18 6.07
N GLY A 203 33.88 -22.53 5.20
CA GLY A 203 34.37 -22.06 3.90
C GLY A 203 34.98 -23.16 3.03
N ASN A 204 35.98 -22.80 2.23
CA ASN A 204 36.61 -23.69 1.25
C ASN A 204 37.84 -24.45 1.79
N THR A 205 38.24 -24.22 3.05
CA THR A 205 39.47 -24.83 3.61
C THR A 205 39.23 -26.28 4.04
N GLY A 206 37.97 -26.66 4.30
CA GLY A 206 37.58 -27.99 4.77
C GLY A 206 37.82 -28.21 6.27
N ASP A 207 38.32 -27.19 6.97
CA ASP A 207 38.42 -27.21 8.43
C ASP A 207 37.02 -27.21 9.03
N LYS A 208 36.79 -28.08 10.03
CA LYS A 208 35.49 -28.15 10.69
C LYS A 208 35.44 -27.20 11.89
N GLU A 209 34.53 -26.24 11.85
CA GLU A 209 34.26 -25.33 12.96
C GLU A 209 33.11 -25.85 13.83
N PRO A 210 33.20 -25.68 15.16
CA PRO A 210 32.14 -26.07 16.07
C PRO A 210 30.96 -25.09 15.98
N TYR A 211 29.74 -25.59 16.03
CA TYR A 211 28.54 -24.75 16.07
C TYR A 211 27.56 -25.22 17.16
N SER A 212 26.81 -24.27 17.72
CA SER A 212 25.69 -24.52 18.61
C SER A 212 24.51 -23.67 18.17
N THR A 213 23.42 -24.32 17.78
CA THR A 213 22.19 -23.67 17.30
C THR A 213 21.00 -24.06 18.15
N ALA A 214 20.33 -23.06 18.70
CA ALA A 214 19.05 -23.19 19.36
C ALA A 214 17.96 -22.49 18.53
N VAL A 215 16.75 -23.04 18.57
CA VAL A 215 15.55 -22.35 18.08
C VAL A 215 14.58 -22.23 19.22
N TYR A 216 14.18 -20.99 19.48
CA TYR A 216 13.21 -20.58 20.45
C TYR A 216 12.01 -19.99 19.74
N ALA A 217 10.81 -20.48 20.05
CA ALA A 217 9.61 -19.98 19.42
C ALA A 217 8.46 -19.75 20.38
N GLN A 218 7.72 -18.67 20.11
CA GLN A 218 6.37 -18.47 20.63
C GLN A 218 5.41 -18.68 19.45
N ASP A 219 4.51 -19.66 19.61
CA ASP A 219 3.53 -20.02 18.59
C ASP A 219 2.19 -20.43 19.23
N HIS A 220 1.76 -19.68 20.24
CA HIS A 220 0.45 -19.89 20.86
C HIS A 220 -0.63 -19.25 19.98
N TYR A 221 -1.01 -19.93 18.89
CA TYR A 221 -1.95 -19.41 17.89
C TYR A 221 -3.42 -19.58 18.29
N ASP A 222 -3.77 -20.59 19.10
CA ASP A 222 -5.14 -20.85 19.56
C ASP A 222 -5.53 -19.90 20.71
N CYS A 223 -5.63 -18.61 20.38
CA CYS A 223 -6.09 -17.57 21.30
C CYS A 223 -6.70 -16.38 20.55
N THR A 224 -7.27 -15.43 21.29
CA THR A 224 -7.71 -14.13 20.75
C THR A 224 -6.53 -13.16 20.67
N GLY A 225 -6.62 -12.14 19.81
CA GLY A 225 -5.60 -11.08 19.74
C GLY A 225 -5.32 -10.42 21.10
N SER A 226 -6.36 -10.18 21.93
CA SER A 226 -6.17 -9.63 23.28
C SER A 226 -5.41 -10.58 24.20
N SER A 227 -5.71 -11.88 24.15
CA SER A 227 -5.01 -12.89 24.96
C SER A 227 -3.58 -13.13 24.48
N LYS A 228 -3.29 -12.86 23.19
CA LYS A 228 -1.98 -13.03 22.56
C LYS A 228 -0.95 -12.02 23.05
N ILE A 229 -1.38 -10.83 23.45
CA ILE A 229 -0.51 -9.72 23.87
C ILE A 229 0.52 -10.16 24.92
N ASP A 230 0.09 -10.84 25.98
CA ASP A 230 0.99 -11.34 27.03
C ASP A 230 2.10 -12.23 26.47
N TRP A 231 1.76 -13.09 25.52
CA TRP A 231 2.72 -14.01 24.94
C TRP A 231 3.73 -13.29 24.05
N VAL A 232 3.26 -12.34 23.25
CA VAL A 232 4.10 -11.52 22.38
C VAL A 232 5.08 -10.70 23.21
N ASP A 233 4.62 -10.05 24.29
CA ASP A 233 5.47 -9.24 25.15
C ASP A 233 6.50 -10.08 25.92
N MET A 234 6.10 -11.26 26.41
CA MET A 234 7.02 -12.19 27.07
C MET A 234 8.07 -12.74 26.12
N ALA A 235 7.72 -12.96 24.86
CA ALA A 235 8.64 -13.38 23.80
C ALA A 235 9.61 -12.24 23.40
N LEU A 236 9.11 -11.01 23.23
CA LEU A 236 9.94 -9.82 22.99
C LEU A 236 10.95 -9.62 24.12
N LYS A 237 10.49 -9.70 25.38
CA LYS A 237 11.35 -9.60 26.56
C LYS A 237 12.43 -10.67 26.56
N ALA A 238 12.04 -11.94 26.37
CA ALA A 238 12.96 -13.06 26.36
C ALA A 238 14.06 -12.92 25.30
N ALA A 239 13.72 -12.52 24.07
CA ALA A 239 14.70 -12.28 23.01
C ALA A 239 15.62 -11.09 23.34
N SER A 240 15.07 -10.01 23.92
CA SER A 240 15.81 -8.78 24.20
C SER A 240 16.76 -8.87 25.39
N GLU A 241 16.49 -9.78 26.33
CA GLU A 241 17.30 -10.01 27.54
C GLU A 241 18.18 -11.25 27.41
N PHE A 242 18.19 -11.91 26.24
CA PHE A 242 18.98 -13.12 26.04
C PHE A 242 20.48 -12.81 26.02
N GLU A 243 21.21 -13.39 26.96
CA GLU A 243 22.67 -13.34 27.00
C GLU A 243 23.26 -14.60 26.38
N ARG A 244 23.99 -14.44 25.27
CA ARG A 244 24.67 -15.56 24.61
C ARG A 244 25.73 -16.14 25.52
N SER A 245 25.75 -17.47 25.62
CA SER A 245 26.76 -18.22 26.36
C SER A 245 27.68 -19.00 25.43
N THR A 246 28.89 -19.30 25.88
CA THR A 246 29.78 -20.27 25.22
C THR A 246 29.50 -21.66 25.75
N VAL A 247 29.41 -22.63 24.86
CA VAL A 247 29.19 -24.04 25.18
C VAL A 247 30.38 -24.87 24.73
N ASP A 248 30.69 -25.90 25.51
CA ASP A 248 31.74 -26.87 25.20
C ASP A 248 31.18 -27.93 24.25
N ILE A 249 31.81 -28.09 23.09
CA ILE A 249 31.46 -29.09 22.08
C ILE A 249 32.61 -30.08 21.96
N THR A 250 32.29 -31.37 22.15
CA THR A 250 33.30 -32.44 22.10
C THR A 250 33.29 -33.14 20.75
N ALA A 251 34.43 -33.11 20.06
CA ALA A 251 34.66 -33.80 18.80
C ALA A 251 34.75 -35.32 19.00
N ALA A 252 34.63 -36.07 17.90
CA ALA A 252 34.68 -37.54 17.92
C ALA A 252 36.03 -38.10 18.43
N ASP A 253 37.11 -37.32 18.34
CA ASP A 253 38.44 -37.68 18.85
C ASP A 253 38.63 -37.36 20.35
N GLY A 254 37.60 -36.82 21.00
CA GLY A 254 37.62 -36.43 22.42
C GLY A 254 38.10 -35.00 22.68
N THR A 255 38.45 -34.22 21.65
CA THR A 255 38.84 -32.82 21.79
C THR A 255 37.61 -31.95 22.10
N THR A 256 37.71 -31.10 23.12
CA THR A 256 36.65 -30.14 23.45
C THR A 256 37.05 -28.75 22.94
N VAL A 257 36.14 -28.12 22.20
CA VAL A 257 36.26 -26.74 21.71
C VAL A 257 35.04 -25.93 22.12
N GLN A 258 35.19 -24.62 22.26
CA GLN A 258 34.09 -23.74 22.63
C GLN A 258 33.44 -23.13 21.38
N ALA A 259 32.11 -23.07 21.40
CA ALA A 259 31.32 -22.33 20.43
C ALA A 259 30.34 -21.40 21.15
N THR A 260 30.08 -20.23 20.59
CA THR A 260 28.99 -19.37 21.04
C THR A 260 27.66 -19.98 20.63
N GLU A 261 26.72 -20.09 21.57
CA GLU A 261 25.35 -20.49 21.27
C GLU A 261 24.64 -19.41 20.44
N ARG A 262 24.14 -19.81 19.27
CA ARG A 262 23.40 -18.96 18.34
C ARG A 262 21.92 -19.34 18.37
N CYS A 263 21.04 -18.34 18.46
CA CYS A 263 19.64 -18.58 18.82
C CYS A 263 18.66 -17.90 17.86
N TRP A 264 17.92 -18.69 17.08
CA TRP A 264 16.76 -18.16 16.38
C TRP A 264 15.63 -17.89 17.39
N PHE A 265 15.20 -16.64 17.51
CA PHE A 265 13.98 -16.27 18.25
C PHE A 265 12.87 -15.98 17.26
N ILE A 266 11.80 -16.78 17.26
CA ILE A 266 10.68 -16.64 16.32
C ILE A 266 9.39 -16.39 17.10
N ASN A 267 8.84 -15.19 16.97
CA ASN A 267 7.64 -14.74 17.68
C ASN A 267 6.48 -14.60 16.69
N TYR A 268 5.56 -15.58 16.69
CA TYR A 268 4.37 -15.51 15.86
C TYR A 268 3.29 -14.66 16.53
N THR A 269 2.83 -13.61 15.86
CA THR A 269 1.81 -12.71 16.39
C THR A 269 0.39 -13.11 15.96
N SER A 270 0.28 -14.12 15.08
CA SER A 270 -0.96 -14.66 14.53
C SER A 270 -1.81 -15.41 15.57
N CYS A 271 -3.12 -15.48 15.28
CA CYS A 271 -4.17 -15.99 16.17
C CYS A 271 -5.32 -16.66 15.38
N THR A 272 -6.00 -17.65 15.95
CA THR A 272 -7.05 -18.43 15.26
C THR A 272 -8.46 -18.38 15.89
N GLN A 273 -8.66 -17.85 17.11
CA GLN A 273 -9.99 -17.87 17.76
C GLN A 273 -10.98 -16.82 17.20
N ASN A 274 -10.51 -15.89 16.37
CA ASN A 274 -11.31 -14.93 15.62
C ASN A 274 -10.81 -14.91 14.17
N ASN A 275 -11.45 -14.14 13.28
CA ASN A 275 -10.89 -13.91 11.95
C ASN A 275 -9.48 -13.28 12.08
N PRO A 276 -8.47 -13.75 11.32
CA PRO A 276 -7.08 -13.32 11.49
C PRO A 276 -6.91 -11.79 11.41
N PHE A 277 -7.64 -11.12 10.52
CA PHE A 277 -7.59 -9.67 10.37
C PHE A 277 -7.97 -8.91 11.67
N THR A 278 -9.02 -9.33 12.39
CA THR A 278 -9.40 -8.65 13.63
C THR A 278 -8.39 -8.90 14.74
N ALA A 279 -7.83 -10.11 14.82
CA ALA A 279 -6.79 -10.40 15.80
C ALA A 279 -5.51 -9.62 15.50
N ALA A 280 -5.09 -9.58 14.23
CA ALA A 280 -3.94 -8.82 13.75
C ALA A 280 -4.06 -7.33 14.07
N ARG A 281 -5.25 -6.72 13.89
CA ARG A 281 -5.48 -5.33 14.31
C ARG A 281 -5.14 -5.11 15.78
N VAL A 282 -5.61 -5.99 16.67
CA VAL A 282 -5.35 -5.86 18.12
C VAL A 282 -3.86 -6.02 18.42
N VAL A 283 -3.22 -7.05 17.88
CA VAL A 283 -1.83 -7.38 18.19
C VAL A 283 -0.86 -6.38 17.54
N ASN A 284 -1.10 -5.97 16.29
CA ASN A 284 -0.28 -4.98 15.59
C ASN A 284 -0.45 -3.59 16.23
N GLU A 285 -1.67 -3.17 16.59
CA GLU A 285 -1.88 -1.93 17.36
C GLU A 285 -1.17 -1.96 18.73
N HIS A 286 -1.09 -3.13 19.37
CA HIS A 286 -0.32 -3.30 20.61
C HIS A 286 1.18 -3.19 20.35
N LEU A 287 1.71 -3.85 19.32
CA LEU A 287 3.11 -3.74 18.92
C LEU A 287 3.50 -2.29 18.65
N TYR A 288 2.67 -1.52 17.93
CA TYR A 288 2.89 -0.09 17.72
C TYR A 288 2.99 0.75 19.00
N LYS A 289 2.39 0.29 20.10
CA LYS A 289 2.44 0.96 21.41
C LYS A 289 3.54 0.40 22.31
N SER A 290 4.13 -0.73 21.93
CA SER A 290 5.18 -1.40 22.70
C SER A 290 6.45 -0.56 22.74
N SER A 291 7.09 -0.51 23.91
CA SER A 291 8.39 0.18 24.08
C SER A 291 9.52 -0.41 23.22
N TYR A 292 9.34 -1.64 22.72
CA TYR A 292 10.28 -2.27 21.79
C TYR A 292 10.15 -1.75 20.37
N ILE A 293 9.02 -1.17 19.98
CA ILE A 293 8.75 -0.68 18.62
C ILE A 293 8.72 0.85 18.61
N ASN A 294 7.99 1.46 19.54
CA ASN A 294 7.79 2.89 19.60
C ASN A 294 8.64 3.56 20.69
N ASN A 295 9.39 4.56 20.26
CA ASN A 295 10.16 5.43 21.14
C ASN A 295 9.28 6.63 21.53
N THR A 296 8.55 6.51 22.63
CA THR A 296 7.66 7.56 23.16
C THR A 296 8.40 8.83 23.65
N GLY A 297 9.71 8.95 23.42
CA GLY A 297 10.54 10.08 23.85
C GLY A 297 10.91 10.05 25.34
N VAL A 298 10.33 9.15 26.12
CA VAL A 298 10.68 8.90 27.53
C VAL A 298 12.02 8.17 27.60
N GLU A 299 12.93 8.66 28.44
CA GLU A 299 14.34 8.23 28.43
C GLU A 299 14.53 6.71 28.64
N GLY A 300 13.65 6.07 29.42
CA GLY A 300 13.68 4.62 29.63
C GLY A 300 13.10 3.76 28.49
N THR A 301 12.26 4.32 27.60
CA THR A 301 11.72 3.56 26.45
C THR A 301 12.64 3.61 25.23
N LYS A 302 13.52 4.62 25.14
CA LYS A 302 14.56 4.76 24.12
C LYS A 302 15.54 3.58 24.06
N GLU A 303 15.82 2.96 25.20
CA GLU A 303 16.75 1.84 25.27
C GLU A 303 16.12 0.56 24.68
N ASN A 304 14.85 0.31 25.00
CA ASN A 304 14.15 -0.90 24.55
C ASN A 304 13.93 -0.92 23.02
N CYS A 305 13.67 0.23 22.38
CA CYS A 305 13.46 0.28 20.94
C CYS A 305 14.71 -0.06 20.10
N ARG A 306 15.89 -0.08 20.73
CA ARG A 306 17.17 -0.48 20.12
C ARG A 306 17.54 -1.94 20.36
N LYS A 307 16.86 -2.62 21.28
CA LYS A 307 17.17 -4.01 21.61
C LYS A 307 16.79 -4.94 20.47
N HIS A 308 17.59 -5.98 20.30
CA HIS A 308 17.26 -7.12 19.45
C HIS A 308 15.97 -7.78 19.95
N ILE A 309 15.11 -8.21 19.02
CA ILE A 309 13.79 -8.78 19.32
C ILE A 309 13.48 -10.03 18.48
N GLY A 310 14.46 -10.58 17.78
CA GLY A 310 14.30 -11.75 16.93
C GLY A 310 13.47 -11.52 15.67
N ILE A 311 12.93 -12.62 15.15
CA ILE A 311 11.98 -12.66 14.04
C ILE A 311 10.57 -12.41 14.59
N ILE A 312 9.86 -11.44 14.02
CA ILE A 312 8.45 -11.18 14.31
C ILE A 312 7.63 -11.60 13.10
N ALA A 313 6.94 -12.75 13.19
CA ALA A 313 6.14 -13.30 12.12
C ALA A 313 4.67 -12.89 12.32
N SER A 314 4.18 -11.97 11.48
CA SER A 314 2.91 -11.30 11.70
C SER A 314 1.88 -11.54 10.60
N ASP A 315 0.60 -11.48 11.00
CA ASP A 315 -0.53 -11.31 10.09
C ASP A 315 -0.69 -9.82 9.78
N PHE A 316 -1.04 -9.48 8.53
CA PHE A 316 -1.33 -8.13 8.05
C PHE A 316 -0.30 -7.10 8.50
N VAL A 317 0.98 -7.48 8.44
CA VAL A 317 2.08 -6.55 8.67
C VAL A 317 2.10 -5.54 7.54
N ASP A 318 2.22 -4.27 7.89
CA ASP A 318 2.43 -3.20 6.92
C ASP A 318 3.91 -2.80 6.87
N ALA A 319 4.28 -2.01 5.87
CA ALA A 319 5.64 -1.51 5.69
C ALA A 319 6.20 -0.76 6.93
N ALA A 320 5.34 -0.16 7.76
CA ALA A 320 5.78 0.66 8.88
C ALA A 320 6.10 -0.17 10.12
N LEU A 321 5.29 -1.17 10.42
CA LEU A 321 5.62 -2.15 11.44
C LEU A 321 6.88 -2.93 11.04
N ALA A 322 6.97 -3.36 9.77
CA ALA A 322 8.16 -4.02 9.23
C ALA A 322 9.42 -3.15 9.39
N ARG A 323 9.33 -1.86 9.02
CA ARG A 323 10.40 -0.87 9.21
C ARG A 323 10.80 -0.73 10.68
N SER A 324 9.83 -0.64 11.57
CA SER A 324 10.09 -0.49 13.00
C SER A 324 10.83 -1.70 13.59
N ILE A 325 10.67 -2.88 12.99
CA ILE A 325 11.43 -4.09 13.34
C ILE A 325 12.86 -4.01 12.79
N TYR A 326 13.04 -3.81 11.47
CA TYR A 326 14.38 -3.92 10.87
C TYR A 326 15.30 -2.73 11.10
N GLN A 327 14.77 -1.53 11.36
CA GLN A 327 15.57 -0.28 11.42
C GLN A 327 16.59 -0.27 12.57
N ARG A 328 16.40 -1.12 13.59
CA ARG A 328 17.32 -1.25 14.72
C ARG A 328 18.60 -2.02 14.40
N ASN A 329 18.67 -2.67 13.23
CA ASN A 329 19.79 -3.54 12.88
C ASN A 329 21.05 -2.77 12.44
N TYR A 330 20.92 -1.48 12.14
CA TYR A 330 22.00 -0.60 11.70
C TYR A 330 21.98 0.71 12.49
N ASP A 331 23.16 1.30 12.71
CA ASP A 331 23.31 2.47 13.56
C ASP A 331 22.61 3.71 12.99
N THR A 332 22.11 4.57 13.89
CA THR A 332 21.41 5.82 13.56
C THR A 332 22.27 6.86 12.84
N GLU A 333 23.57 6.64 12.62
CA GLU A 333 24.34 7.44 11.66
C GLU A 333 23.90 7.17 10.22
N HIS A 334 23.31 6.01 9.99
CA HIS A 334 22.40 5.76 8.89
C HIS A 334 20.96 6.06 9.33
N LYS A 335 20.73 7.32 9.75
CA LYS A 335 19.51 8.01 9.33
C LYS A 335 19.38 7.68 7.86
N GLN A 336 18.25 7.11 7.47
CA GLN A 336 18.02 6.78 6.08
C GLN A 336 18.32 8.04 5.26
N ALA A 337 19.47 8.05 4.61
CA ALA A 337 19.74 8.90 3.47
C ALA A 337 18.98 8.31 2.28
N THR A 338 17.69 8.00 2.47
CA THR A 338 16.73 8.19 1.39
C THR A 338 16.57 9.70 1.32
N SER A 339 17.36 10.28 0.44
CA SER A 339 17.60 11.70 0.22
C SER A 339 16.32 12.55 0.26
N CYS A 340 15.83 12.93 1.43
CA CYS A 340 14.95 14.10 1.53
C CYS A 340 15.86 15.32 1.57
N TYR A 341 15.70 16.18 0.58
CA TYR A 341 16.43 17.43 0.46
C TYR A 341 15.52 18.49 -0.12
N LEU A 342 15.84 19.73 0.18
CA LEU A 342 15.05 20.87 -0.26
C LEU A 342 14.99 20.89 -1.79
N PRO A 343 13.80 21.06 -2.39
CA PRO A 343 13.69 21.33 -3.82
C PRO A 343 14.38 22.64 -4.18
N ALA A 344 14.90 22.73 -5.40
CA ALA A 344 15.42 23.99 -5.92
C ALA A 344 14.31 25.01 -6.19
N ARG A 345 13.10 24.51 -6.49
CA ARG A 345 11.88 25.28 -6.75
C ARG A 345 10.65 24.40 -6.52
N MET A 346 9.53 25.00 -6.11
CA MET A 346 8.24 24.32 -6.01
C MET A 346 7.23 25.00 -6.93
N ARG A 347 6.24 24.25 -7.43
CA ARG A 347 5.16 24.81 -8.24
C ARG A 347 3.80 24.23 -7.84
N MET A 348 2.82 25.11 -7.65
CA MET A 348 1.46 24.79 -7.21
C MET A 348 0.40 25.61 -7.94
N THR A 349 -0.87 25.24 -7.81
CA THR A 349 -2.01 26.07 -8.21
C THR A 349 -2.50 26.88 -7.03
N TYR A 350 -2.95 28.11 -7.27
CA TYR A 350 -3.52 28.96 -6.23
C TYR A 350 -4.65 28.26 -5.45
N GLY A 351 -4.53 28.22 -4.13
CA GLY A 351 -5.49 27.60 -3.21
C GLY A 351 -5.27 26.11 -2.93
N ASP A 352 -4.32 25.45 -3.61
CA ASP A 352 -3.94 24.08 -3.27
C ASP A 352 -3.00 24.05 -2.06
N SER A 353 -2.88 22.89 -1.42
CA SER A 353 -1.93 22.69 -0.33
C SER A 353 -0.49 22.69 -0.85
N LEU A 354 0.44 23.20 -0.03
CA LEU A 354 1.88 23.11 -0.33
C LEU A 354 2.37 21.64 -0.32
N SER A 355 1.67 20.73 0.36
CA SER A 355 1.94 19.29 0.30
C SER A 355 1.78 18.71 -1.10
N ASP A 356 0.91 19.30 -1.92
CA ASP A 356 0.55 18.79 -3.26
C ASP A 356 1.38 19.46 -4.35
N ALA A 357 2.29 20.36 -3.98
CA ALA A 357 3.13 21.09 -4.91
C ALA A 357 4.11 20.17 -5.61
N SER A 358 4.26 20.37 -6.92
CA SER A 358 5.31 19.71 -7.69
C SER A 358 6.70 20.23 -7.29
N LEU A 359 7.66 19.33 -7.16
CA LEU A 359 9.01 19.63 -6.70
C LEU A 359 9.98 19.61 -7.89
N GLN A 360 10.75 20.68 -8.07
CA GLN A 360 11.90 20.67 -8.98
C GLN A 360 13.12 20.13 -8.23
N ASP A 361 13.60 18.98 -8.69
CA ASP A 361 14.74 18.24 -8.16
C ASP A 361 14.62 17.78 -6.71
N GLY A 362 13.62 18.20 -5.92
CA GLY A 362 13.40 17.75 -4.54
C GLY A 362 12.77 16.37 -4.42
N LYS A 363 12.82 15.79 -3.21
CA LYS A 363 12.31 14.43 -2.96
C LYS A 363 11.72 14.31 -1.55
N THR A 364 10.51 13.76 -1.46
CA THR A 364 9.84 13.38 -0.20
C THR A 364 10.08 11.89 0.10
N VAL A 365 9.76 11.46 1.31
CA VAL A 365 9.90 10.08 1.77
C VAL A 365 8.59 9.64 2.41
N GLY A 366 8.01 8.53 1.93
CA GLY A 366 6.72 8.03 2.41
C GLY A 366 5.63 9.08 2.25
N GLU A 367 4.84 9.28 3.31
CA GLU A 367 3.77 10.27 3.42
C GLU A 367 4.25 11.67 3.87
N GLY A 368 5.56 11.87 4.01
CA GLY A 368 6.12 13.15 4.43
C GLY A 368 5.98 14.24 3.38
N HIS A 369 5.87 15.49 3.82
CA HIS A 369 5.57 16.64 2.96
C HIS A 369 6.27 17.93 3.41
N PHE A 370 6.30 18.93 2.53
CA PHE A 370 6.79 20.27 2.85
C PHE A 370 5.65 21.19 3.27
N ARG A 371 5.89 22.05 4.27
CA ARG A 371 4.96 23.12 4.66
C ARG A 371 5.70 24.44 4.89
N LEU A 372 4.94 25.55 4.92
CA LEU A 372 5.48 26.86 5.27
C LEU A 372 5.86 26.90 6.76
N VAL A 373 7.00 27.50 7.05
CA VAL A 373 7.44 27.73 8.44
C VAL A 373 6.55 28.78 9.12
N ASP A 374 6.12 29.78 8.36
CA ASP A 374 5.18 30.80 8.80
C ASP A 374 3.90 30.71 7.98
N SER A 375 2.86 30.15 8.61
CA SER A 375 1.54 29.93 8.02
C SER A 375 0.73 31.21 7.81
N SER A 376 1.22 32.36 8.26
CA SER A 376 0.58 33.66 7.97
C SER A 376 0.88 34.18 6.56
N ASN A 377 1.85 33.58 5.85
CA ASN A 377 2.17 33.95 4.48
C ASN A 377 1.04 33.54 3.53
N VAL A 378 0.55 34.51 2.76
CA VAL A 378 -0.48 34.29 1.75
C VAL A 378 0.17 33.90 0.43
N LEU A 379 -0.03 32.65 0.00
CA LEU A 379 0.42 32.14 -1.30
C LEU A 379 -0.62 32.48 -2.37
N ASN A 380 -0.45 33.64 -3.02
CA ASN A 380 -1.26 34.07 -4.16
C ASN A 380 -0.41 34.24 -5.43
N VAL A 381 -1.05 34.38 -6.58
CA VAL A 381 -0.35 34.46 -7.88
C VAL A 381 0.63 35.64 -7.94
N ALA A 382 0.34 36.75 -7.26
CA ALA A 382 1.25 37.89 -7.20
C ALA A 382 2.54 37.59 -6.41
N ALA A 383 2.54 36.56 -5.58
CA ALA A 383 3.70 36.08 -4.84
C ALA A 383 4.46 34.95 -5.57
N SER A 384 4.03 34.58 -6.79
CA SER A 384 4.72 33.58 -7.61
C SER A 384 6.18 33.98 -7.88
N GLY A 385 7.10 33.03 -7.73
CA GLY A 385 8.53 33.22 -7.89
C GLY A 385 9.25 33.82 -6.68
N HIS A 386 8.52 34.28 -5.66
CA HIS A 386 9.11 34.70 -4.38
C HIS A 386 9.62 33.49 -3.59
N THR A 387 10.60 33.74 -2.73
CA THR A 387 11.20 32.72 -1.87
C THR A 387 10.50 32.68 -0.52
N PHE A 388 10.13 31.47 -0.08
CA PHE A 388 9.46 31.22 1.19
C PHE A 388 10.25 30.26 2.06
N ALA A 389 10.19 30.46 3.37
CA ALA A 389 10.77 29.52 4.32
C ALA A 389 9.86 28.29 4.43
N ILE A 390 10.39 27.13 4.10
CA ILE A 390 9.71 25.83 4.19
C ILE A 390 10.45 24.88 5.13
N GLU A 391 9.72 23.95 5.71
CA GLU A 391 10.24 22.84 6.51
C GLU A 391 9.65 21.50 6.03
N TYR A 392 10.42 20.43 6.18
CA TYR A 392 9.96 19.07 5.91
C TYR A 392 9.42 18.40 7.17
N VAL A 393 8.21 17.87 7.02
CA VAL A 393 7.48 17.12 8.03
C VAL A 393 7.47 15.66 7.61
N ASP A 394 8.06 14.81 8.45
CA ASP A 394 7.94 13.36 8.31
C ASP A 394 6.61 12.93 8.91
N VAL A 395 5.88 12.10 8.19
CA VAL A 395 4.60 11.56 8.65
C VAL A 395 4.81 10.09 8.91
N ASP A 396 4.70 9.69 10.18
CA ASP A 396 4.76 8.28 10.53
C ASP A 396 3.48 7.55 10.06
N ALA A 397 3.49 6.23 10.12
CA ALA A 397 2.35 5.44 9.64
C ALA A 397 1.06 5.56 10.47
N LEU A 398 1.12 6.25 11.60
CA LEU A 398 -0.05 6.59 12.42
C LEU A 398 -0.59 7.98 12.05
N GLY A 399 0.03 8.67 11.09
CA GLY A 399 -0.29 10.04 10.70
C GLY A 399 0.31 11.10 11.63
N ASN A 400 1.24 10.75 12.52
CA ASN A 400 1.88 11.74 13.38
C ASN A 400 2.94 12.50 12.60
N GLU A 401 2.86 13.82 12.68
CA GLU A 401 3.81 14.73 12.05
C GLU A 401 5.01 15.00 12.96
N THR A 402 6.22 14.79 12.44
CA THR A 402 7.47 15.15 13.09
C THR A 402 8.31 16.05 12.19
N VAL A 403 8.62 17.26 12.66
CA VAL A 403 9.53 18.17 11.95
C VAL A 403 10.94 17.62 12.00
N THR A 404 11.53 17.35 10.83
CA THR A 404 12.82 16.63 10.71
C THR A 404 14.06 17.52 10.88
N GLY A 405 13.86 18.84 10.95
CA GLY A 405 14.92 19.85 10.96
C GLY A 405 15.46 20.22 9.57
N LEU A 406 14.96 19.60 8.49
CA LEU A 406 15.23 20.03 7.12
C LEU A 406 14.39 21.28 6.80
N GLN A 407 15.02 22.44 6.80
CA GLN A 407 14.39 23.73 6.60
C GLN A 407 15.23 24.60 5.67
N GLY A 408 14.58 25.42 4.83
CA GLY A 408 15.28 26.39 3.99
C GLY A 408 14.35 27.30 3.22
N SER A 409 14.93 28.21 2.44
CA SER A 409 14.19 29.19 1.65
C SER A 409 14.13 28.73 0.20
N VAL A 410 12.93 28.47 -0.32
CA VAL A 410 12.71 27.92 -1.67
C VAL A 410 11.77 28.84 -2.47
N PRO A 411 12.07 29.14 -3.74
CA PRO A 411 11.14 29.84 -4.62
C PRO A 411 9.92 28.98 -4.96
N ILE A 412 8.72 29.57 -4.86
CA ILE A 412 7.45 28.89 -5.15
C ILE A 412 6.75 29.59 -6.32
N ASP A 413 6.54 28.87 -7.42
CA ASP A 413 5.72 29.32 -8.55
C ASP A 413 4.25 28.97 -8.30
N ILE A 414 3.35 29.94 -8.46
CA ILE A 414 1.92 29.79 -8.14
C ILE A 414 1.12 30.12 -9.39
N ASP A 415 0.56 29.08 -10.01
CA ASP A 415 -0.28 29.23 -11.19
C ASP A 415 -1.70 29.70 -10.81
N PRO A 416 -2.35 30.53 -11.64
CA PRO A 416 -3.75 30.88 -11.45
C PRO A 416 -4.67 29.65 -11.49
N ARG A 417 -5.68 29.64 -10.63
CA ARG A 417 -6.70 28.58 -10.63
C ARG A 417 -7.70 28.79 -11.77
N ALA A 418 -7.95 27.73 -12.55
CA ALA A 418 -8.94 27.77 -13.61
C ALA A 418 -10.38 27.75 -13.04
N LEU A 419 -11.26 28.59 -13.60
CA LEU A 419 -12.68 28.68 -13.26
C LEU A 419 -13.55 28.35 -14.46
N THR A 420 -14.64 27.62 -14.23
CA THR A 420 -15.65 27.33 -15.24
C THR A 420 -16.96 28.06 -14.89
N PRO A 421 -17.49 28.94 -15.76
CA PRO A 421 -18.75 29.61 -15.51
C PRO A 421 -19.95 28.69 -15.76
N HIS A 422 -20.90 28.69 -14.83
CA HIS A 422 -22.21 28.05 -14.96
C HIS A 422 -23.30 29.12 -14.87
N PHE A 423 -24.13 29.20 -15.91
CA PHE A 423 -25.12 30.27 -16.01
C PHE A 423 -26.45 29.88 -15.38
N GLU A 424 -26.97 30.77 -14.57
CA GLU A 424 -28.24 30.63 -13.87
C GLU A 424 -29.21 31.73 -14.32
N GLY A 425 -30.52 31.47 -14.23
CA GLY A 425 -31.55 32.46 -14.57
C GLY A 425 -31.82 32.62 -16.07
N LEU A 426 -31.49 31.62 -16.89
CA LEU A 426 -31.70 31.63 -18.35
C LEU A 426 -33.16 31.42 -18.78
N GLU A 427 -34.08 31.12 -17.84
CA GLU A 427 -35.48 30.80 -18.13
C GLU A 427 -36.44 31.95 -17.81
N GLY A 428 -37.58 31.99 -18.51
CA GLY A 428 -38.69 32.90 -18.19
C GLY A 428 -38.41 34.39 -18.43
N LEU A 429 -37.44 34.70 -19.28
CA LEU A 429 -37.01 36.07 -19.59
C LEU A 429 -37.98 36.75 -20.56
N LYS A 430 -38.32 38.01 -20.29
CA LYS A 430 -39.33 38.77 -21.04
C LYS A 430 -38.76 40.07 -21.61
N ALA A 431 -39.21 40.42 -22.80
CA ALA A 431 -38.87 41.68 -23.46
C ALA A 431 -39.38 42.87 -22.62
N GLY A 432 -38.51 43.87 -22.41
CA GLY A 432 -38.81 45.04 -21.58
C GLY A 432 -38.48 44.91 -20.09
N GLU A 433 -38.09 43.72 -19.61
CA GLU A 433 -37.50 43.53 -18.27
C GLU A 433 -35.97 43.66 -18.31
N ASP A 434 -35.34 43.89 -17.15
CA ASP A 434 -33.88 43.88 -17.03
C ASP A 434 -33.35 42.45 -17.05
N VAL A 435 -33.17 41.91 -18.26
CA VAL A 435 -32.63 40.57 -18.52
C VAL A 435 -31.24 40.40 -17.90
N ARG A 436 -30.41 41.45 -17.91
CA ARG A 436 -29.02 41.38 -17.42
C ARG A 436 -28.96 41.20 -15.92
N ALA A 437 -29.93 41.76 -15.19
CA ALA A 437 -30.03 41.60 -13.73
C ALA A 437 -30.53 40.21 -13.29
N LYS A 438 -31.11 39.42 -14.20
CA LYS A 438 -31.66 38.09 -13.89
C LYS A 438 -30.69 36.95 -14.16
N ILE A 439 -29.70 37.18 -15.00
CA ILE A 439 -28.71 36.17 -15.38
C ILE A 439 -27.46 36.38 -14.53
N ALA A 440 -27.03 35.30 -13.86
CA ALA A 440 -25.78 35.26 -13.11
C ALA A 440 -24.93 34.10 -13.61
N ALA A 441 -23.61 34.17 -13.40
CA ALA A 441 -22.74 33.01 -13.56
C ALA A 441 -22.14 32.64 -12.20
N SER A 442 -22.45 31.43 -11.74
CA SER A 442 -21.70 30.79 -10.67
C SER A 442 -20.35 30.29 -11.24
N LEU A 443 -19.29 30.41 -10.47
CA LEU A 443 -17.93 30.06 -10.89
C LEU A 443 -17.50 28.78 -10.17
N GLU A 444 -17.48 27.67 -10.89
CA GLU A 444 -16.97 26.41 -10.37
C GLU A 444 -15.45 26.48 -10.21
N GLY A 445 -14.94 25.98 -9.08
CA GLY A 445 -13.53 26.06 -8.70
C GLY A 445 -13.16 27.33 -7.92
N LYS A 446 -14.08 28.27 -7.71
CA LYS A 446 -13.80 29.48 -6.92
C LYS A 446 -13.70 29.14 -5.43
N LEU A 447 -12.68 29.65 -4.73
CA LEU A 447 -12.55 29.50 -3.28
C LEU A 447 -13.63 30.31 -2.55
N GLU A 448 -14.16 29.76 -1.45
CA GLU A 448 -15.32 30.32 -0.74
C GLU A 448 -15.07 31.73 -0.18
N THR A 449 -13.83 32.01 0.25
CA THR A 449 -13.43 33.28 0.85
C THR A 449 -13.09 34.37 -0.17
N ASP A 450 -13.02 34.02 -1.46
CA ASP A 450 -12.55 34.95 -2.49
C ASP A 450 -13.69 35.72 -3.15
N ALA A 451 -13.55 37.04 -3.13
CA ALA A 451 -14.38 37.96 -3.91
C ALA A 451 -13.95 37.95 -5.38
N CYS A 452 -14.53 37.02 -6.15
CA CYS A 452 -14.39 36.92 -7.60
C CYS A 452 -15.75 36.63 -8.25
N THR A 453 -16.08 37.35 -9.32
CA THR A 453 -17.31 37.18 -10.11
C THR A 453 -17.00 37.22 -11.60
N ALA A 454 -17.87 36.59 -12.42
CA ALA A 454 -17.74 36.65 -13.86
C ALA A 454 -18.21 38.00 -14.39
N GLN A 455 -17.44 38.58 -15.31
CA GLN A 455 -17.91 39.67 -16.14
C GLN A 455 -18.69 39.09 -17.32
N LEU A 456 -19.99 39.34 -17.37
CA LEU A 456 -20.86 38.79 -18.41
C LEU A 456 -20.85 39.66 -19.67
N GLU A 457 -20.85 39.01 -20.82
CA GLU A 457 -21.06 39.60 -22.14
C GLU A 457 -22.27 38.95 -22.81
N PHE A 458 -23.18 39.78 -23.30
CA PHE A 458 -24.38 39.35 -24.01
C PHE A 458 -24.19 39.52 -25.51
N VAL A 459 -24.66 38.56 -26.29
CA VAL A 459 -24.38 38.44 -27.72
C VAL A 459 -25.68 38.10 -28.44
N HIS A 460 -25.91 38.70 -29.61
CA HIS A 460 -27.02 38.34 -30.48
C HIS A 460 -26.89 36.92 -31.01
N ASP A 461 -28.01 36.21 -31.20
CA ASP A 461 -27.97 34.95 -31.95
C ASP A 461 -27.72 35.20 -33.44
N ALA A 462 -26.87 34.37 -34.03
CA ALA A 462 -26.61 34.32 -35.46
C ALA A 462 -26.85 32.90 -35.98
N ASN A 463 -28.12 32.51 -36.10
CA ASN A 463 -28.57 31.20 -36.60
C ASN A 463 -28.10 30.03 -35.74
N GLY A 464 -28.31 30.11 -34.42
CA GLY A 464 -27.96 29.03 -33.49
C GLY A 464 -26.51 29.04 -33.01
N ALA A 465 -25.81 30.16 -33.17
CA ALA A 465 -24.47 30.39 -32.65
C ALA A 465 -24.31 31.84 -32.14
N PRO A 466 -23.36 32.12 -31.23
CA PRO A 466 -23.06 33.48 -30.78
C PRO A 466 -22.62 34.38 -31.95
N GLY A 467 -23.36 35.46 -32.17
CA GLY A 467 -23.10 36.49 -33.19
C GLY A 467 -22.32 37.69 -32.67
N THR A 468 -22.90 38.88 -32.79
CA THR A 468 -22.24 40.14 -32.39
C THR A 468 -22.56 40.53 -30.95
N ALA A 469 -21.57 41.01 -30.21
CA ALA A 469 -21.74 41.49 -28.84
C ALA A 469 -22.72 42.68 -28.79
N MET A 470 -23.63 42.65 -27.81
CA MET A 470 -24.61 43.70 -27.60
C MET A 470 -23.96 44.91 -26.94
N ALA A 471 -24.41 46.12 -27.30
CA ALA A 471 -23.95 47.34 -26.66
C ALA A 471 -24.50 47.46 -25.22
N GLU A 472 -23.75 48.14 -24.36
CA GLU A 472 -24.21 48.46 -23.00
C GLU A 472 -25.47 49.34 -23.07
N GLY A 473 -26.54 48.94 -22.37
CA GLY A 473 -27.84 49.62 -22.40
C GLY A 473 -28.75 49.27 -23.58
N GLU A 474 -28.30 48.44 -24.53
CA GLU A 474 -29.17 47.92 -25.61
C GLU A 474 -30.31 47.07 -25.02
N ALA A 475 -31.54 47.32 -25.48
CA ALA A 475 -32.73 46.62 -24.99
C ALA A 475 -32.89 45.23 -25.62
N PHE A 476 -33.34 44.25 -24.84
CA PHE A 476 -33.67 42.92 -25.36
C PHE A 476 -35.07 42.89 -25.95
N ALA A 477 -35.17 42.68 -27.25
CA ALA A 477 -36.42 42.33 -27.93
C ALA A 477 -36.67 40.81 -27.83
N ALA A 478 -37.88 40.36 -28.20
CA ALA A 478 -38.16 38.93 -28.25
C ALA A 478 -37.27 38.22 -29.30
N GLY A 479 -36.64 37.13 -28.91
CA GLY A 479 -35.64 36.43 -29.73
C GLY A 479 -34.70 35.55 -28.90
N THR A 480 -33.78 34.87 -29.56
CA THR A 480 -32.72 34.08 -28.94
C THR A 480 -31.44 34.90 -28.84
N TYR A 481 -30.74 34.75 -27.73
CA TYR A 481 -29.49 35.45 -27.43
C TYR A 481 -28.52 34.48 -26.76
N TRP A 482 -27.27 34.91 -26.62
CA TRP A 482 -26.21 34.18 -25.92
C TRP A 482 -25.61 35.02 -24.82
N VAL A 483 -25.14 34.38 -23.75
CA VAL A 483 -24.33 34.99 -22.70
C VAL A 483 -23.05 34.19 -22.52
N ARG A 484 -21.93 34.88 -22.27
CA ARG A 484 -20.64 34.27 -21.98
C ARG A 484 -19.88 35.04 -20.91
N ALA A 485 -18.89 34.41 -20.28
CA ALA A 485 -17.99 35.08 -19.35
C ALA A 485 -16.79 35.65 -20.13
N LYS A 486 -16.71 36.98 -20.27
CA LYS A 486 -15.60 37.63 -21.00
C LYS A 486 -14.38 37.94 -20.14
N GLY A 487 -14.50 37.80 -18.82
CA GLY A 487 -13.46 38.12 -17.87
C GLY A 487 -13.91 37.88 -16.43
N LEU A 488 -13.03 38.19 -15.48
CA LEU A 488 -13.29 38.08 -14.05
C LEU A 488 -13.13 39.46 -13.39
N LEU A 489 -13.96 39.73 -12.39
CA LEU A 489 -13.94 40.96 -11.60
C LEU A 489 -13.78 40.63 -10.11
N GLY A 490 -13.26 41.59 -9.35
CA GLY A 490 -13.05 41.49 -7.91
C GLY A 490 -11.58 41.40 -7.50
N ASP A 491 -11.33 41.52 -6.20
CA ASP A 491 -9.98 41.66 -5.64
C ASP A 491 -9.11 40.42 -5.89
N ALA A 492 -9.73 39.25 -5.97
CA ALA A 492 -9.04 37.98 -6.19
C ALA A 492 -8.92 37.60 -7.68
N ALA A 493 -9.50 38.36 -8.61
CA ALA A 493 -9.56 37.98 -10.04
C ALA A 493 -8.19 37.66 -10.66
N LYS A 494 -7.13 38.33 -10.21
CA LYS A 494 -5.74 38.08 -10.64
C LYS A 494 -5.21 36.68 -10.29
N ASN A 495 -5.84 35.98 -9.34
CA ASN A 495 -5.44 34.65 -8.91
C ASN A 495 -6.13 33.53 -9.70
N TYR A 496 -6.98 33.89 -10.66
CA TYR A 496 -7.80 32.96 -11.42
C TYR A 496 -7.67 33.19 -12.93
N THR A 497 -7.98 32.16 -13.70
CA THR A 497 -8.14 32.21 -15.15
C THR A 497 -9.47 31.59 -15.54
N LEU A 498 -10.10 32.05 -16.61
CA LEU A 498 -11.27 31.37 -17.16
C LEU A 498 -10.81 30.17 -17.98
N ALA A 499 -11.29 28.98 -17.62
CA ALA A 499 -11.02 27.75 -18.36
C ALA A 499 -11.68 27.79 -19.76
N THR A 500 -12.84 28.43 -19.84
CA THR A 500 -13.64 28.64 -21.05
C THR A 500 -14.50 29.89 -20.87
N ASP A 501 -14.81 30.59 -21.96
CA ASP A 501 -15.81 31.67 -21.97
C ASP A 501 -17.24 31.11 -21.99
N GLY A 502 -17.40 29.84 -22.38
CA GLY A 502 -18.59 29.01 -22.23
C GLY A 502 -19.89 29.73 -22.59
N ALA A 503 -20.23 29.84 -23.87
CA ALA A 503 -21.46 30.52 -24.27
C ALA A 503 -22.71 29.67 -23.96
N ALA A 504 -23.72 30.28 -23.36
CA ALA A 504 -25.03 29.68 -23.12
C ALA A 504 -26.13 30.45 -23.86
N SER A 505 -26.98 29.75 -24.59
CA SER A 505 -28.13 30.34 -25.28
C SER A 505 -29.32 30.52 -24.34
N PHE A 506 -30.09 31.58 -24.51
CA PHE A 506 -31.35 31.82 -23.81
C PHE A 506 -32.37 32.53 -24.70
N THR A 507 -33.65 32.47 -24.32
CA THR A 507 -34.75 33.03 -25.12
C THR A 507 -35.48 34.12 -24.35
N VAL A 508 -35.70 35.25 -25.00
CA VAL A 508 -36.52 36.37 -24.51
C VAL A 508 -37.88 36.33 -25.22
N THR A 509 -38.96 36.34 -24.45
CA THR A 509 -40.33 36.25 -24.98
C THR A 509 -41.08 37.58 -24.85
N THR A 510 -42.05 37.87 -25.72
CA THR A 510 -42.93 39.03 -25.54
C THR A 510 -43.79 38.84 -24.30
N SER A 511 -44.01 39.90 -23.51
CA SER A 511 -44.93 39.84 -22.36
C SER A 511 -46.37 39.58 -22.84
N GLY A 512 -46.79 38.32 -22.89
CA GLY A 512 -48.16 37.90 -23.17
C GLY A 512 -48.84 37.38 -21.91
N ASN A 513 -50.07 37.84 -21.69
CA ASN A 513 -51.01 37.29 -20.70
C ASN A 513 -51.06 35.75 -20.77
N ALA A 514 -51.34 35.14 -19.62
CA ALA A 514 -51.66 33.71 -19.49
C ALA A 514 -52.67 33.24 -20.55
N GLY A 515 -52.39 32.12 -21.22
CA GLY A 515 -53.35 31.43 -22.09
C GLY A 515 -52.70 30.37 -22.99
N ALA A 516 -53.12 29.12 -22.82
CA ALA A 516 -52.66 27.92 -23.52
C ALA A 516 -52.82 27.94 -25.06
N THR A 517 -52.05 27.09 -25.74
CA THR A 517 -52.34 26.34 -26.97
C THR A 517 -51.07 25.52 -27.27
N ASP A 518 -50.99 24.23 -26.92
CA ASP A 518 -51.55 23.10 -27.66
C ASP A 518 -51.80 23.39 -29.15
N THR A 519 -50.79 23.05 -29.96
CA THR A 519 -50.98 22.57 -31.34
C THR A 519 -49.92 21.50 -31.60
N GLY A 520 -50.38 20.27 -31.72
CA GLY A 520 -49.58 19.12 -32.09
C GLY A 520 -49.23 19.11 -33.57
N ASP A 521 -48.19 18.31 -33.86
CA ASP A 521 -47.91 17.50 -35.05
C ASP A 521 -46.38 17.26 -35.02
N GLY A 522 -45.82 16.07 -34.98
CA GLY A 522 -46.31 14.71 -35.09
C GLY A 522 -45.14 13.88 -35.60
N ASN A 523 -44.54 13.01 -34.78
CA ASN A 523 -43.84 11.81 -35.25
C ASN A 523 -43.52 10.88 -34.06
N GLY A 524 -44.01 9.65 -34.08
CA GLY A 524 -43.75 8.70 -32.99
C GLY A 524 -44.62 7.45 -33.04
N ASN A 525 -44.30 6.58 -33.99
CA ASN A 525 -44.76 5.20 -34.11
C ASN A 525 -44.38 4.36 -32.85
N GLY A 526 -45.31 3.57 -32.31
CA GLY A 526 -45.00 2.58 -31.26
C GLY A 526 -46.22 2.06 -30.49
N THR A 527 -46.77 0.94 -30.94
CA THR A 527 -47.91 0.21 -30.35
C THR A 527 -47.53 -0.73 -29.20
N ASN A 528 -48.53 -0.97 -28.32
CA ASN A 528 -48.74 -2.12 -27.41
C ASN A 528 -47.81 -2.26 -26.18
N ALA A 529 -48.23 -2.74 -25.02
CA ALA A 529 -49.53 -3.02 -24.38
C ALA A 529 -49.21 -3.53 -22.96
N GLY A 530 -50.07 -3.21 -21.98
CA GLY A 530 -50.45 -4.17 -20.94
C GLY A 530 -49.70 -4.17 -19.59
N GLY A 531 -50.40 -3.66 -18.57
CA GLY A 531 -50.73 -4.45 -17.37
C GLY A 531 -49.82 -4.30 -16.15
N ALA A 532 -50.35 -3.69 -15.08
CA ALA A 532 -50.62 -4.35 -13.80
C ALA A 532 -50.75 -3.34 -12.65
N ASP A 533 -51.96 -3.33 -12.14
CA ASP A 533 -52.54 -2.67 -10.98
C ASP A 533 -51.91 -3.15 -9.64
N LYS A 534 -51.58 -2.20 -8.72
CA LYS A 534 -52.00 -2.12 -7.30
C LYS A 534 -50.94 -1.81 -6.21
N ASN A 535 -51.37 -0.86 -5.36
CA ASN A 535 -51.02 -0.56 -3.95
C ASN A 535 -49.64 0.11 -3.73
N ASP A 536 -49.46 1.12 -2.88
CA ASP A 536 -50.22 1.55 -1.71
C ASP A 536 -49.99 3.05 -1.39
N LYS A 537 -50.83 3.57 -0.51
CA LYS A 537 -50.99 4.95 -0.06
C LYS A 537 -49.76 5.53 0.66
N GLY A 538 -49.58 6.84 0.51
CA GLY A 538 -49.62 7.72 1.70
C GLY A 538 -48.39 8.58 2.02
N ASN A 539 -48.53 9.87 1.68
CA ASN A 539 -48.30 11.04 2.54
C ASN A 539 -46.92 11.75 2.61
N LYS A 540 -47.02 13.07 2.32
CA LYS A 540 -46.38 14.25 2.96
C LYS A 540 -44.96 14.71 2.58
N ARG A 541 -45.00 15.86 1.88
CA ARG A 541 -44.11 17.05 1.89
C ARG A 541 -43.17 17.24 3.11
N LYS A 542 -41.91 17.57 2.79
CA LYS A 542 -41.04 18.71 3.21
C LYS A 542 -39.60 18.22 3.05
N GLY A 543 -38.66 18.91 2.41
CA GLY A 543 -38.46 20.35 2.32
C GLY A 543 -37.14 20.68 3.02
N SER A 544 -36.12 21.01 2.20
CA SER A 544 -35.00 21.91 2.47
C SER A 544 -34.08 21.65 3.69
N GLY A 545 -32.79 21.52 3.37
CA GLY A 545 -31.79 22.43 3.91
C GLY A 545 -31.05 21.97 5.15
N GLU A 546 -30.01 21.16 4.96
CA GLU A 546 -28.85 21.20 5.83
C GLU A 546 -27.97 22.40 5.44
N LYS A 547 -27.83 23.34 6.35
CA LYS A 547 -26.58 24.05 6.61
C LYS A 547 -26.64 24.55 8.04
N LEU A 548 -25.59 24.29 8.81
CA LEU A 548 -24.89 25.23 9.70
C LEU A 548 -23.80 24.45 10.45
N ALA A 549 -22.59 24.46 9.91
CA ALA A 549 -21.38 24.38 10.70
C ALA A 549 -20.90 25.82 10.92
N GLY A 550 -20.67 26.17 12.19
CA GLY A 550 -19.97 27.36 12.61
C GLY A 550 -18.98 26.97 13.69
N THR A 551 -17.69 27.02 13.31
CA THR A 551 -16.49 27.32 14.10
C THR A 551 -16.16 26.50 15.34
N GLY A 552 -14.94 25.94 15.35
CA GLY A 552 -14.17 25.71 16.56
C GLY A 552 -13.31 24.46 16.52
N ASP A 553 -12.00 24.65 16.50
CA ASP A 553 -10.94 23.65 16.58
C ASP A 553 -11.22 22.46 17.52
N ASN A 554 -10.98 21.25 17.03
CA ASN A 554 -10.08 20.23 17.60
C ASN A 554 -10.39 18.83 17.05
N SER A 555 -9.33 18.15 16.59
CA SER A 555 -9.10 16.69 16.62
C SER A 555 -10.23 15.74 16.21
N GLY A 556 -10.03 14.99 15.12
CA GLY A 556 -10.85 13.81 14.84
C GLY A 556 -10.54 13.16 13.50
N ILE A 557 -9.77 12.08 13.55
CA ILE A 557 -9.54 11.11 12.49
C ILE A 557 -10.87 10.65 11.86
N ALA A 558 -10.94 10.66 10.53
CA ALA A 558 -11.75 9.71 9.76
C ALA A 558 -11.08 9.49 8.40
N ALA A 559 -10.30 8.41 8.32
CA ALA A 559 -9.89 7.81 7.07
C ALA A 559 -11.16 7.38 6.29
N GLY A 560 -11.31 7.90 5.08
CA GLY A 560 -12.26 7.41 4.09
C GLY A 560 -11.50 7.01 2.84
N LEU A 561 -11.21 5.71 2.72
CA LEU A 561 -10.76 5.11 1.47
C LEU A 561 -11.75 5.45 0.35
N ALA A 562 -11.25 5.99 -0.76
CA ALA A 562 -11.93 5.93 -2.05
C ALA A 562 -10.96 5.31 -3.06
N ALA A 563 -11.20 4.03 -3.36
CA ALA A 563 -10.53 3.31 -4.43
C ALA A 563 -10.83 3.98 -5.78
N ALA A 564 -9.81 4.54 -6.43
CA ALA A 564 -9.91 5.00 -7.80
C ALA A 564 -9.67 3.80 -8.74
N ALA A 565 -10.74 3.30 -9.36
CA ALA A 565 -10.67 2.40 -10.49
C ALA A 565 -10.07 3.15 -11.70
N VAL A 566 -8.86 2.74 -12.12
CA VAL A 566 -8.26 3.21 -13.37
C VAL A 566 -8.87 2.42 -14.52
N ALA A 567 -9.80 3.02 -15.24
CA ALA A 567 -10.25 2.53 -16.54
C ALA A 567 -9.28 3.04 -17.62
N THR A 568 -8.32 2.20 -18.02
CA THR A 568 -7.52 2.43 -19.24
C THR A 568 -8.37 2.10 -20.48
N THR A 569 -8.84 3.13 -21.18
CA THR A 569 -9.32 3.04 -22.55
C THR A 569 -8.13 2.97 -23.50
N VAL A 570 -7.83 1.77 -24.00
CA VAL A 570 -6.89 1.57 -25.12
C VAL A 570 -7.59 1.97 -26.42
N ALA A 571 -7.12 3.05 -27.04
CA ALA A 571 -7.49 3.42 -28.40
C ALA A 571 -6.91 2.39 -29.39
N GLY A 572 -7.78 1.57 -29.97
CA GLY A 572 -7.42 0.68 -31.06
C GLY A 572 -7.22 1.48 -32.35
N ALA A 573 -5.98 1.53 -32.85
CA ALA A 573 -5.68 1.89 -34.22
C ALA A 573 -6.02 0.71 -35.14
N ALA A 574 -7.10 0.86 -35.91
CA ALA A 574 -7.47 -0.09 -36.96
C ALA A 574 -6.49 0.02 -38.13
N MET A 575 -5.64 -1.01 -38.30
CA MET A 575 -4.87 -1.24 -39.51
C MET A 575 -5.81 -1.87 -40.56
N LEU A 576 -6.04 -1.15 -41.65
CA LEU A 576 -6.71 -1.66 -42.85
C LEU A 576 -5.79 -2.67 -43.55
N ALA A 577 -6.19 -3.94 -43.59
CA ALA A 577 -5.70 -4.91 -44.55
C ALA A 577 -6.92 -5.55 -45.23
N SER A 578 -7.21 -5.10 -46.45
CA SER A 578 -8.15 -5.77 -47.34
C SER A 578 -7.38 -6.60 -48.36
N ASP A 579 -7.61 -7.90 -48.26
CA ASP A 579 -7.56 -8.97 -49.26
C ASP A 579 -6.97 -8.64 -50.63
N ARG A 580 -5.95 -9.42 -51.01
CA ARG A 580 -5.58 -9.60 -52.41
C ARG A 580 -5.48 -11.08 -52.72
N GLU A 581 -6.34 -11.49 -53.65
CA GLU A 581 -6.48 -12.81 -54.21
C GLU A 581 -5.17 -13.33 -54.84
N ASN A 582 -4.97 -14.64 -54.72
CA ASN A 582 -4.04 -15.40 -55.53
C ASN A 582 -4.48 -15.40 -57.00
N ASN A 583 -3.58 -15.04 -57.92
CA ASN A 583 -3.37 -15.81 -59.15
C ASN A 583 -2.07 -15.43 -59.86
N GLU A 584 -1.29 -16.48 -60.16
CA GLU A 584 -0.48 -16.75 -61.35
C GLU A 584 0.46 -15.69 -61.96
N GLY A 585 1.70 -16.12 -62.21
CA GLY A 585 2.34 -15.82 -63.50
C GLY A 585 3.82 -15.40 -63.49
N ALA A 586 4.68 -16.38 -63.78
CA ALA A 586 5.84 -16.33 -64.69
C ALA A 586 7.02 -15.34 -64.47
N SER A 587 8.23 -15.93 -64.49
CA SER A 587 9.44 -15.58 -65.28
C SER A 587 9.82 -14.09 -65.41
N GLU A 588 11.02 -13.60 -65.12
CA GLU A 588 12.41 -14.05 -65.36
C GLU A 588 13.33 -13.38 -64.33
#